data_AF-A0A0V0RCL8-F1
#
_entry.id   AF-A0A0V0RCL8-F1
#
_cell.length_a   1.000
_cell.length_b   1.000
_cell.length_c   1.000
_cell.angle_alpha   90.00
_cell.angle_beta   90.00
_cell.angle_gamma   90.00
#
_symmetry.space_group_name_H-M   'P 1'
#
loop_
_entity.id
_entity.type
_entity.pdbx_description
1 polymer ?
#
loop_
_entity_poly.entity_id
_entity_poly.type
_entity_poly.pdbx_seq_one_letter_code
_entity_poly.pdbx_strand_id
1 'polypeptide(L)'
;MASAGGGNWAGSPQPVTADNGHSFARALEHVIRADVNNKFISYNNIPPDVPKVKTKSNSKGVLMMDTTNADAAAWIVHTVPGFPKARTGYLFPPAEVQKGHLLICLTIKEDQIDTIGKYENNM
;
A
#
# COMPACT_ATOMS: atom_id res chain seq x y z
N MET A 1 11.31 -7.40 2.19
CA MET A 1 11.08 -8.64 2.97
C MET A 1 10.06 -9.46 2.22
N ALA A 2 10.41 -10.64 1.74
CA ALA A 2 9.45 -11.50 1.05
C ALA A 2 8.92 -12.52 2.07
N SER A 3 7.64 -12.42 2.46
CA SER A 3 6.92 -13.51 3.11
C SER A 3 6.06 -14.19 2.04
N ALA A 4 6.62 -15.18 1.35
CA ALA A 4 5.78 -16.15 0.65
C ALA A 4 5.17 -17.07 1.74
N GLY A 5 3.86 -17.30 1.68
CA GLY A 5 3.06 -17.92 2.74
C GLY A 5 3.75 -19.07 3.46
N GLY A 6 3.96 -18.89 4.77
CA GLY A 6 4.48 -19.92 5.69
C GLY A 6 5.99 -19.98 5.90
N GLY A 7 6.79 -19.13 5.24
CA GLY A 7 8.25 -19.09 5.42
C GLY A 7 8.75 -18.18 6.55
N ASN A 8 9.97 -18.43 7.04
CA ASN A 8 10.71 -17.52 7.93
C ASN A 8 10.92 -16.14 7.26
N TRP A 9 11.16 -15.11 8.07
CA TRP A 9 11.61 -13.81 7.57
C TRP A 9 12.88 -13.97 6.74
N ALA A 10 12.82 -13.56 5.47
CA ALA A 10 13.94 -13.63 4.55
C ALA A 10 14.25 -12.25 3.95
N GLY A 11 15.53 -12.06 3.61
CA GLY A 11 15.99 -10.92 2.83
C GLY A 11 15.24 -10.82 1.50
N SER A 12 14.99 -9.59 1.05
CA SER A 12 14.43 -9.36 -0.28
C SER A 12 15.47 -9.71 -1.35
N PRO A 13 15.12 -10.43 -2.43
CA PRO A 13 16.09 -10.74 -3.49
C PRO A 13 16.44 -9.53 -4.35
N GLN A 14 15.62 -8.47 -4.30
CA GLN A 14 15.84 -7.18 -4.96
C GLN A 14 15.79 -6.03 -3.95
N PRO A 15 16.54 -4.92 -4.18
CA PRO A 15 16.45 -3.72 -3.36
C PRO A 15 15.03 -3.14 -3.42
N VAL A 16 14.62 -2.44 -2.35
CA VAL A 16 13.28 -1.85 -2.25
C VAL A 16 13.02 -0.75 -3.29
N THR A 17 14.05 -0.29 -4.01
CA THR A 17 13.92 0.69 -5.10
C THR A 17 13.67 0.04 -6.45
N ALA A 18 13.78 -1.28 -6.58
CA ALA A 18 13.44 -2.00 -7.80
C ALA A 18 11.93 -1.95 -8.03
N ASP A 19 11.49 -1.92 -9.29
CA ASP A 19 10.06 -1.86 -9.61
C ASP A 19 9.36 -3.23 -9.55
N ASN A 20 10.11 -4.30 -9.27
CA ASN A 20 9.63 -5.68 -9.19
C ASN A 20 10.56 -6.56 -8.34
N GLY A 21 10.21 -7.85 -8.23
CA GLY A 21 11.05 -8.83 -7.54
C GLY A 21 11.00 -8.76 -6.02
N HIS A 22 10.09 -7.96 -5.44
CA HIS A 22 9.86 -7.91 -4.01
C HIS A 22 8.40 -7.60 -3.66
N SER A 23 8.02 -7.89 -2.42
CA SER A 23 6.64 -7.77 -1.92
C SER A 23 6.06 -6.36 -1.98
N PHE A 24 6.85 -5.32 -1.74
CA PHE A 24 6.36 -3.92 -1.73
C PHE A 24 5.83 -3.49 -3.11
N ALA A 25 6.58 -3.75 -4.18
CA ALA A 25 6.16 -3.41 -5.54
C ALA A 25 4.96 -4.26 -5.97
N ARG A 26 5.00 -5.57 -5.67
CA ARG A 26 3.92 -6.50 -6.03
C ARG A 26 2.61 -6.16 -5.33
N ALA A 27 2.65 -5.79 -4.05
CA ALA A 27 1.46 -5.41 -3.30
C ALA A 27 0.76 -4.17 -3.90
N LEU A 28 1.47 -3.32 -4.64
CA LEU A 28 0.94 -2.05 -5.13
C LEU A 28 0.77 -2.00 -6.65
N GLU A 29 1.01 -3.10 -7.36
CA GLU A 29 1.11 -3.11 -8.82
C GLU A 29 -0.09 -2.47 -9.53
N HIS A 30 -1.30 -2.70 -9.01
CA HIS A 30 -2.56 -2.15 -9.52
C HIS A 30 -2.90 -0.73 -9.02
N VAL A 31 -2.08 -0.17 -8.14
CA VAL A 31 -2.19 1.19 -7.58
C VAL A 31 -1.23 2.15 -8.28
N ILE A 32 0.00 1.69 -8.54
CA ILE A 32 1.06 2.47 -9.18
C ILE A 32 0.93 2.53 -10.71
N ARG A 33 0.18 1.60 -11.32
CA ARG A 33 -0.14 1.57 -12.75
C ARG A 33 -1.64 1.79 -12.94
N ALA A 34 -2.02 2.32 -14.11
CA ALA A 34 -3.42 2.47 -14.46
C ALA A 34 -4.01 1.09 -14.78
N ASP A 35 -5.04 0.71 -14.04
CA ASP A 35 -5.82 -0.50 -14.24
C ASP A 35 -7.31 -0.12 -14.14
N VAL A 36 -8.08 -0.38 -15.19
CA VAL A 36 -9.50 -0.02 -15.26
C VAL A 36 -10.36 -0.87 -14.33
N ASN A 37 -9.91 -2.10 -14.07
CA ASN A 37 -10.60 -3.09 -13.26
C ASN A 37 -10.31 -2.91 -11.77
N ASN A 38 -9.21 -2.26 -11.41
CA ASN A 38 -8.86 -1.99 -10.02
C ASN A 38 -9.37 -0.62 -9.55
N LYS A 39 -10.07 -0.59 -8.41
CA LYS A 39 -10.39 0.64 -7.68
C LYS A 39 -9.57 0.70 -6.41
N PHE A 40 -9.08 1.88 -6.04
CA PHE A 40 -8.30 2.03 -4.82
C PHE A 40 -8.51 3.39 -4.17
N ILE A 41 -8.25 3.42 -2.86
CA ILE A 41 -8.15 4.61 -2.03
C ILE A 41 -6.80 4.55 -1.33
N SER A 42 -6.01 5.61 -1.45
CA SER A 42 -4.78 5.78 -0.68
C SER A 42 -4.96 6.86 0.38
N TYR A 43 -4.54 6.58 1.61
CA TYR A 43 -4.55 7.55 2.71
C TYR A 43 -3.16 7.66 3.32
N ASN A 44 -2.75 8.88 3.62
CA ASN A 44 -1.44 9.16 4.21
C ASN A 44 -1.47 10.55 4.86
N ASN A 45 -0.98 10.69 6.08
CA ASN A 45 -0.84 12.00 6.73
C ASN A 45 0.31 12.86 6.17
N ILE A 46 1.16 12.26 5.33
CA ILE A 46 2.19 12.94 4.52
C ILE A 46 2.08 12.38 3.09
N PRO A 47 1.04 12.76 2.33
CA PRO A 47 0.84 12.24 0.98
C PRO A 47 1.91 12.76 0.00
N PRO A 48 2.20 12.03 -1.09
CA PRO A 48 3.12 12.50 -2.13
C PRO A 48 2.58 13.75 -2.82
N ASP A 49 3.48 14.68 -3.17
CA ASP A 49 3.22 15.88 -3.98
C ASP A 49 2.13 16.84 -3.46
N VAL A 50 1.67 16.66 -2.22
CA VAL A 50 0.67 17.50 -1.59
C VAL A 50 1.25 18.08 -0.29
N PRO A 51 1.09 19.39 -0.03
CA PRO A 51 1.51 19.98 1.24
C PRO A 51 0.90 19.22 2.42
N LYS A 52 1.67 19.09 3.51
CA LYS A 52 1.27 18.32 4.68
C LYS A 52 -0.15 18.69 5.13
N VAL A 53 -1.05 17.73 5.06
CA VAL A 53 -2.44 17.87 5.49
C VAL A 53 -2.52 17.75 7.02
N LYS A 54 -3.34 18.58 7.66
CA LYS A 54 -3.65 18.42 9.09
C LYS A 54 -4.67 17.29 9.22
N THR A 55 -4.22 16.11 9.62
CA THR A 55 -5.06 14.94 9.91
C THR A 55 -5.10 14.67 11.40
N LYS A 56 -6.15 14.00 11.88
CA LYS A 56 -6.22 13.48 13.27
C LYS A 56 -5.40 12.19 13.43
N SER A 57 -5.34 11.39 12.36
CA SER A 57 -4.58 10.15 12.29
C SER A 57 -3.19 10.29 11.67
N ASN A 58 -2.23 9.49 12.14
CA ASN A 58 -0.91 9.29 11.52
C ASN A 58 -0.83 8.05 10.62
N SER A 59 -1.96 7.35 10.46
CA SER A 59 -2.09 6.11 9.69
C SER A 59 -1.83 6.36 8.20
N LYS A 60 -1.34 5.32 7.52
CA LYS A 60 -1.06 5.33 6.08
C LYS A 60 -1.36 3.95 5.51
N GLY A 61 -1.95 3.94 4.33
CA GLY A 61 -2.30 2.70 3.70
C GLY A 61 -2.99 2.87 2.36
N VAL A 62 -3.31 1.72 1.78
CA VAL A 62 -4.04 1.63 0.53
C VAL A 62 -5.08 0.54 0.67
N LEU A 63 -6.32 0.88 0.36
CA LEU A 63 -7.39 -0.08 0.15
C LEU A 63 -7.56 -0.24 -1.36
N MET A 64 -7.58 -1.46 -1.87
CA MET A 64 -7.78 -1.73 -3.29
C MET A 64 -8.69 -2.92 -3.51
N MET A 65 -9.42 -2.91 -4.61
CA MET A 65 -10.33 -3.98 -5.02
C MET A 65 -10.30 -4.16 -6.54
N ASP A 66 -10.19 -5.41 -6.97
CA ASP A 66 -10.47 -5.82 -8.35
C ASP A 66 -11.98 -6.01 -8.50
N THR A 67 -12.58 -5.30 -9.45
CA THR A 67 -14.02 -5.30 -9.71
C THR A 67 -14.49 -6.46 -10.60
N THR A 68 -13.57 -7.32 -11.05
CA THR A 68 -13.88 -8.46 -11.93
C THR A 68 -14.05 -9.78 -11.20
N ASN A 69 -13.58 -9.88 -9.95
CA ASN A 69 -13.53 -11.10 -9.16
C ASN A 69 -14.14 -10.85 -7.77
N ALA A 70 -14.89 -11.83 -7.26
CA ALA A 70 -15.46 -11.75 -5.91
C ALA A 70 -14.38 -11.89 -4.83
N ASP A 71 -14.49 -11.07 -3.78
CA ASP A 71 -13.57 -11.05 -2.63
C ASP A 71 -12.11 -10.78 -3.02
N ALA A 72 -11.90 -10.05 -4.12
CA ALA A 72 -10.60 -9.68 -4.63
C ALA A 72 -10.17 -8.30 -4.13
N ALA A 73 -10.17 -8.14 -2.80
CA ALA A 73 -9.78 -6.91 -2.14
C ALA A 73 -8.54 -7.10 -1.25
N ALA A 74 -7.74 -6.04 -1.14
CA ALA A 74 -6.56 -6.00 -0.32
C ALA A 74 -6.46 -4.67 0.44
N TRP A 75 -6.02 -4.77 1.69
CA TRP A 75 -5.71 -3.63 2.53
C TRP A 75 -4.24 -3.66 2.93
N ILE A 76 -3.56 -2.58 2.59
CA ILE A 76 -2.14 -2.38 2.86
C ILE A 76 -2.00 -1.31 3.93
N VAL A 77 -1.28 -1.62 5.00
CA VAL A 77 -0.88 -0.64 6.01
C VAL A 77 0.63 -0.48 5.95
N HIS A 78 1.11 0.76 5.96
CA HIS A 78 2.54 1.04 5.89
C HIS A 78 2.97 2.25 6.72
N THR A 79 4.29 2.38 6.91
CA THR A 79 4.87 3.52 7.64
C THR A 79 5.53 4.57 6.75
N VAL A 80 5.62 4.33 5.44
CA VAL A 80 6.36 5.17 4.47
C VAL A 80 5.63 6.50 4.18
N PRO A 81 6.20 7.68 4.51
CA PRO A 81 5.66 8.97 4.09
C PRO A 81 5.90 9.21 2.59
N GLY A 82 5.03 9.97 1.94
CA GLY A 82 5.16 10.30 0.50
C GLY A 82 4.94 9.09 -0.43
N PHE A 83 4.22 8.06 0.03
CA PHE A 83 4.05 6.79 -0.68
C PHE A 83 2.61 6.26 -0.53
N PRO A 84 2.08 5.53 -1.53
CA PRO A 84 2.59 5.41 -2.90
C PRO A 84 2.22 6.63 -3.75
N LYS A 85 3.02 6.90 -4.79
CA LYS A 85 2.65 7.89 -5.82
C LYS A 85 1.79 7.20 -6.89
N ALA A 86 0.48 7.20 -6.64
CA ALA A 86 -0.48 6.47 -7.45
C ALA A 86 -0.42 6.87 -8.94
N ARG A 87 -0.53 5.86 -9.83
CA ARG A 87 -0.55 6.03 -11.31
C ARG A 87 0.68 6.71 -11.93
N THR A 88 1.83 6.71 -11.24
CA THR A 88 3.08 7.31 -11.77
C THR A 88 4.23 6.32 -11.90
N GLY A 89 3.97 5.02 -11.72
CA GLY A 89 4.99 3.98 -11.63
C GLY A 89 5.48 3.75 -10.19
N TYR A 90 6.30 2.71 -10.01
CA TYR A 90 6.87 2.40 -8.71
C TYR A 90 7.96 3.41 -8.37
N LEU A 91 7.82 4.09 -7.24
CA LEU A 91 8.88 4.94 -6.70
C LEU A 91 8.87 4.83 -5.18
N PHE A 92 9.88 4.17 -4.63
CA PHE A 92 10.15 4.25 -3.20
C PHE A 92 10.79 5.61 -2.89
N PRO A 93 10.27 6.39 -1.92
CA PRO A 93 10.78 7.74 -1.68
C PRO A 93 12.28 7.73 -1.33
N PRO A 94 13.14 8.48 -2.05
CA PRO A 94 14.59 8.43 -1.83
C PRO A 94 15.02 8.78 -0.41
N ALA A 95 14.32 9.72 0.24
CA ALA A 95 14.57 10.12 1.63
C ALA A 95 14.27 9.01 2.67
N GLU A 96 13.55 7.96 2.26
CA GLU A 96 13.10 6.87 3.13
C GLU A 96 13.91 5.59 2.94
N VAL A 97 14.79 5.50 1.94
CA VAL A 97 15.58 4.29 1.62
C VAL A 97 16.49 3.88 2.79
N GLN A 98 17.03 4.84 3.53
CA GLN A 98 17.94 4.60 4.67
C GLN A 98 17.19 4.42 6.00
N LYS A 99 15.85 4.40 5.99
CA LYS A 99 15.01 4.33 7.18
C LYS A 99 14.31 2.98 7.27
N GLY A 100 14.02 2.54 8.50
CA GLY A 100 13.25 1.33 8.75
C GLY A 100 11.76 1.56 8.47
N HIS A 101 11.18 0.78 7.55
CA HIS A 101 9.76 0.82 7.24
C HIS A 101 9.12 -0.56 7.26
N LEU A 102 7.83 -0.58 7.54
CA LEU A 102 6.99 -1.77 7.53
C LEU A 102 5.88 -1.58 6.49
N LEU A 103 5.55 -2.66 5.80
CA LEU A 103 4.38 -2.79 4.94
C LEU A 103 3.74 -4.16 5.20
N ILE A 104 2.46 -4.15 5.53
CA ILE A 104 1.66 -5.35 5.74
C ILE A 104 0.56 -5.33 4.68
N CYS A 105 0.37 -6.44 3.98
CA CYS A 105 -0.70 -6.63 3.01
C CYS A 105 -1.66 -7.70 3.52
N LEU A 106 -2.94 -7.35 3.67
CA LEU A 106 -4.00 -8.23 4.12
C LEU A 106 -4.99 -8.42 2.97
N THR A 107 -5.27 -9.67 2.60
CA THR A 107 -6.43 -9.98 1.77
C THR A 107 -7.68 -9.84 2.63
N ILE A 108 -8.66 -9.11 2.13
CA ILE A 108 -9.93 -8.87 2.82
C ILE A 108 -11.08 -9.25 1.90
N LYS A 109 -12.21 -9.66 2.49
CA LYS A 109 -13.46 -9.82 1.76
C LYS A 109 -14.07 -8.45 1.47
N GLU A 110 -14.85 -8.36 0.40
CA GLU A 110 -15.49 -7.10 0.02
C GLU A 110 -16.48 -6.62 1.08
N ASP A 111 -17.17 -7.55 1.76
CA ASP A 111 -18.10 -7.23 2.84
C ASP A 111 -17.43 -6.60 4.10
N GLN A 112 -16.10 -6.68 4.21
CA GLN A 112 -15.34 -6.05 5.29
C GLN A 112 -14.94 -4.61 4.98
N ILE A 113 -15.05 -4.16 3.72
CA ILE A 113 -14.60 -2.83 3.30
C ILE A 113 -15.34 -1.72 4.05
N ASP A 114 -16.66 -1.82 4.13
CA ASP A 114 -17.50 -0.82 4.83
C ASP A 114 -17.18 -0.75 6.33
N THR A 115 -16.84 -1.89 6.93
CA THR A 115 -16.44 -1.97 8.33
C THR A 115 -15.12 -1.24 8.54
N ILE A 116 -14.11 -1.49 7.70
CA ILE A 116 -12.81 -0.82 7.77
C ILE A 116 -12.96 0.68 7.55
N GLY A 117 -13.73 1.11 6.56
CA GLY A 117 -13.95 2.52 6.23
C GLY A 117 -14.56 3.32 7.39
N LYS A 118 -15.46 2.70 8.18
CA LYS A 118 -16.02 3.34 9.38
C LYS A 118 -14.97 3.63 10.45
N TYR A 119 -14.00 2.76 10.64
CA TYR A 119 -12.95 2.97 11.63
C TYR A 119 -11.90 3.98 11.16
N GLU A 120 -11.54 3.98 9.87
CA GLU A 120 -10.61 4.97 9.31
C GLU A 120 -11.18 6.40 9.34
N ASN A 121 -12.49 6.58 9.11
CA ASN A 121 -13.13 7.91 9.19
C ASN A 121 -13.29 8.46 10.62
N ASN A 122 -13.14 7.63 11.65
CA ASN A 122 -13.30 8.00 13.06
C ASN A 122 -11.96 8.21 13.79
N MET A 123 -10.82 8.02 13.11
CA MET A 123 -9.46 8.27 13.63
C MET A 123 -8.95 9.68 13.27
#